data_AF-A0A7G2CJE3-F1
#
_entry.id   AF-A0A7G2CJE3-F1
#
_cell.length_a   1.000
_cell.length_b   1.000
_cell.length_c   1.000
_cell.angle_alpha   90.00
_cell.angle_beta   90.00
_cell.angle_gamma   90.00
#
_symmetry.space_group_name_H-M   'P 1'
#
loop_
_entity.id
_entity.type
_entity.pdbx_description
1 polymer ?
#
loop_
_entity_poly.entity_id
_entity_poly.type
_entity_poly.pdbx_seq_one_letter_code
_entity_poly.pdbx_strand_id
1 'polypeptide(L)'
;MITCGAKDKLSLAQIRPPYLVLCYNHMNSYYVRARELLPSLRSQPQGSAYLQRYLFLLSELLRLYHNWSKPHAILLEANITGKVPNELSAGGGICENVYQLMLQILSVCEADVKAKLAVITLKMFTSLCILQPSKFWPLCEPHIREALQPSAAVSLQVQGLTFIRDFLAEEDARVDLAAKLTADVETGKQIAQAERVSEEDGEEEEESEEEEYKAYRGKKKKTAALPSHDEDQNSGMATWVMQKFYQDIIQLCETSRWVLVRRRCLEVLQWSAQCGLLPPVKYLDVLIGLCGDVDPSLRPIALRCLRSLADRHEDAIASLFSRGLLKAYGVQHLCQVNLLQSAYVTDSMGLERSVYSPVIKLLHKKGRDNSMTSLLRLLYQESKARALWEDLGEDAAEEDVFRSKNPATLLAHIGTVIALTPFVLESDVLHVLQLCGEGIDYNGANMSDLLTQELNGGSQKLHTVTLHLSIGVVMLHYIQQTLKMDTG
;
A
#
# COMPACT_ATOMS: atom_id res chain seq x y z
N MET A 1 -22.76 2.55 -25.52
CA MET A 1 -21.29 2.48 -25.46
C MET A 1 -20.84 3.59 -24.52
N ILE A 2 -20.72 3.28 -23.23
CA ILE A 2 -20.24 4.23 -22.21
C ILE A 2 -18.76 3.89 -22.03
N THR A 3 -17.89 4.87 -22.32
CA THR A 3 -16.42 4.82 -22.34
C THR A 3 -15.77 4.28 -23.63
N CYS A 4 -15.33 5.21 -24.47
CA CYS A 4 -14.06 5.07 -25.18
C CYS A 4 -13.06 5.98 -24.44
N GLY A 5 -12.23 5.41 -23.56
CA GLY A 5 -10.89 5.93 -23.26
C GLY A 5 -10.69 7.37 -22.76
N ALA A 6 -11.70 8.05 -22.20
CA ALA A 6 -11.46 9.35 -21.58
C ALA A 6 -10.75 9.14 -20.23
N LYS A 7 -9.45 9.44 -20.19
CA LYS A 7 -8.65 9.56 -18.96
C LYS A 7 -9.06 10.76 -18.09
N ASP A 8 -9.99 11.58 -18.57
CA ASP A 8 -10.43 12.81 -17.92
C ASP A 8 -11.78 12.58 -17.24
N LYS A 9 -11.82 12.80 -15.92
CA LYS A 9 -13.05 12.91 -15.13
C LYS A 9 -13.91 14.00 -15.78
N LEU A 10 -15.18 13.69 -16.05
CA LEU A 10 -16.08 14.63 -16.70
C LEU A 10 -16.29 15.85 -15.80
N SER A 11 -15.68 16.98 -16.17
CA SER A 11 -15.88 18.23 -15.45
C SER A 11 -17.32 18.74 -15.63
N LEU A 12 -17.82 19.54 -14.67
CA LEU A 12 -19.17 20.11 -14.68
C LEU A 12 -19.51 20.83 -16.00
N ALA A 13 -18.50 21.39 -16.67
CA ALA A 13 -18.62 22.12 -17.92
C ALA A 13 -18.86 21.22 -19.15
N GLN A 14 -18.64 19.91 -19.03
CA GLN A 14 -18.65 18.95 -20.15
C GLN A 14 -19.83 17.97 -20.14
N ILE A 15 -20.55 17.83 -19.02
CA ILE A 15 -21.68 16.89 -18.93
C ILE A 15 -22.96 17.55 -19.42
N ARG A 16 -23.50 17.06 -20.54
CA ARG A 16 -24.82 17.44 -21.03
C ARG A 16 -25.91 16.93 -20.07
N PRO A 17 -26.71 17.79 -19.43
CA PRO A 17 -27.74 17.37 -18.48
C PRO A 17 -28.70 16.28 -18.98
N PRO A 18 -29.15 16.27 -20.26
CA PRO A 18 -30.00 15.21 -20.78
C PRO A 18 -29.35 13.81 -20.75
N TYR A 19 -28.04 13.74 -20.93
CA TYR A 19 -27.30 12.48 -20.91
C TYR A 19 -27.18 11.93 -19.47
N LEU A 20 -26.95 12.82 -18.50
CA LEU A 20 -26.93 12.47 -17.08
C LEU A 20 -28.29 11.88 -16.64
N VAL A 21 -29.39 12.52 -17.04
CA VAL A 21 -30.76 12.03 -16.76
C VAL A 21 -30.99 10.67 -17.41
N LEU A 22 -30.56 10.45 -18.65
CA LEU A 22 -30.70 9.14 -19.30
C LEU A 22 -29.95 8.03 -18.55
N CYS A 23 -28.68 8.27 -18.20
CA CYS A 23 -27.88 7.31 -17.43
C CYS A 23 -28.50 7.03 -16.07
N TYR A 24 -28.97 8.07 -15.39
CA TYR A 24 -29.68 7.95 -14.13
C TYR A 24 -30.94 7.09 -14.27
N ASN A 25 -31.79 7.33 -15.27
CA ASN A 25 -33.05 6.59 -15.47
C ASN A 25 -32.82 5.10 -15.68
N HIS A 26 -31.77 4.75 -16.41
CA HIS A 26 -31.36 3.36 -16.56
C HIS A 26 -30.94 2.75 -15.22
N MET A 27 -30.09 3.43 -14.44
CA MET A 27 -29.68 2.91 -13.12
C MET A 27 -30.84 2.84 -12.13
N ASN A 28 -31.73 3.83 -12.10
CA ASN A 28 -32.92 3.80 -11.26
C ASN A 28 -33.84 2.62 -11.61
N SER A 29 -34.01 2.32 -12.91
CA SER A 29 -34.77 1.14 -13.34
C SER A 29 -34.16 -0.17 -12.83
N TYR A 30 -32.83 -0.29 -12.90
CA TYR A 30 -32.15 -1.45 -12.36
C TYR A 30 -32.16 -1.51 -10.83
N TYR A 31 -32.13 -0.36 -10.15
CA TYR A 31 -32.24 -0.24 -8.69
C TYR A 31 -33.58 -0.76 -8.17
N VAL A 32 -34.69 -0.31 -8.75
CA VAL A 32 -36.04 -0.76 -8.37
C VAL A 32 -36.15 -2.27 -8.53
N ARG A 33 -35.72 -2.80 -9.68
CA ARG A 33 -35.69 -4.25 -9.91
C ARG A 33 -34.75 -5.00 -8.93
N ALA A 34 -33.60 -4.42 -8.58
CA ALA A 34 -32.71 -5.01 -7.59
C ALA A 34 -33.39 -5.13 -6.22
N ARG A 35 -34.15 -4.10 -5.80
CA ARG A 35 -34.92 -4.12 -4.56
C ARG A 35 -36.03 -5.16 -4.58
N GLU A 36 -36.78 -5.26 -5.68
CA GLU A 36 -37.82 -6.28 -5.87
C GLU A 36 -37.27 -7.71 -5.77
N LEU A 37 -36.03 -7.93 -6.22
CA LEU A 37 -35.38 -9.24 -6.17
C LEU A 37 -34.87 -9.61 -4.77
N LEU A 38 -34.62 -8.64 -3.87
CA LEU A 38 -34.02 -8.91 -2.56
C LEU A 38 -34.72 -10.01 -1.76
N PRO A 39 -36.05 -10.02 -1.59
CA PRO A 39 -36.74 -11.04 -0.79
C PRO A 39 -36.58 -12.45 -1.37
N SER A 40 -36.43 -12.55 -2.68
CA SER A 40 -36.29 -13.83 -3.40
C SER A 40 -34.87 -14.40 -3.41
N LEU A 41 -33.85 -13.62 -3.00
CA LEU A 41 -32.46 -14.08 -3.03
C LEU A 41 -32.16 -15.25 -2.09
N ARG A 42 -32.97 -15.41 -1.03
CA ARG A 42 -32.85 -16.56 -0.12
C ARG A 42 -33.27 -17.87 -0.79
N SER A 43 -34.29 -17.83 -1.63
CA SER A 43 -34.86 -19.02 -2.27
C SER A 43 -34.36 -19.23 -3.71
N GLN A 44 -33.85 -18.18 -4.36
CA GLN A 44 -33.41 -18.21 -5.76
C GLN A 44 -32.03 -17.55 -5.94
N PRO A 45 -30.93 -18.30 -5.79
CA PRO A 45 -29.57 -17.75 -5.85
C PRO A 45 -29.18 -17.21 -7.24
N GLN A 46 -29.95 -17.51 -8.30
CA GLN A 46 -29.71 -16.98 -9.65
C GLN A 46 -29.84 -15.44 -9.72
N GLY A 47 -30.61 -14.83 -8.81
CA GLY A 47 -30.71 -13.36 -8.71
C GLY A 47 -29.39 -12.67 -8.34
N SER A 48 -28.43 -13.40 -7.75
CA SER A 48 -27.12 -12.85 -7.37
C SER A 48 -26.30 -12.38 -8.57
N ALA A 49 -26.40 -13.05 -9.73
CA ALA A 49 -25.67 -12.66 -10.94
C ALA A 49 -26.18 -11.34 -11.52
N TYR A 50 -27.50 -11.09 -11.44
CA TYR A 50 -28.09 -9.81 -11.81
C TYR A 50 -27.58 -8.69 -10.89
N LEU A 51 -27.61 -8.92 -9.58
CA LEU A 51 -27.12 -7.94 -8.60
C LEU A 51 -25.64 -7.63 -8.82
N GLN A 52 -24.79 -8.64 -9.01
CA GLN A 52 -23.37 -8.42 -9.23
C GLN A 52 -23.10 -7.52 -10.45
N ARG A 53 -23.79 -7.75 -11.57
CA ARG A 53 -23.66 -6.91 -12.77
C ARG A 53 -24.20 -5.49 -12.55
N TYR A 54 -25.35 -5.38 -11.89
CA TYR A 54 -25.95 -4.09 -11.57
C TYR A 54 -25.03 -3.26 -10.67
N LEU A 55 -24.55 -3.84 -9.57
CA LEU A 55 -23.64 -3.17 -8.64
C LEU A 55 -22.32 -2.80 -9.30
N PHE A 56 -21.78 -3.64 -10.19
CA PHE A 56 -20.62 -3.26 -10.97
C PHE A 56 -20.89 -1.97 -11.78
N LEU A 57 -21.96 -1.94 -12.57
CA LEU A 57 -22.31 -0.77 -13.39
C LEU A 57 -22.57 0.48 -12.53
N LEU A 58 -23.25 0.31 -11.40
CA LEU A 58 -23.51 1.40 -10.48
C LEU A 58 -22.23 1.95 -9.86
N SER A 59 -21.27 1.08 -9.49
CA SER A 59 -19.96 1.52 -8.98
C SER A 59 -19.22 2.40 -9.98
N GLU A 60 -19.26 2.05 -11.27
CA GLU A 60 -18.63 2.84 -12.33
C GLU A 60 -19.38 4.17 -12.53
N LEU A 61 -20.72 4.17 -12.55
CA LEU A 61 -21.49 5.41 -12.67
C LEU A 61 -21.19 6.38 -11.52
N LEU A 62 -21.08 5.87 -10.29
CA LEU A 62 -20.79 6.67 -9.11
C LEU A 62 -19.40 7.31 -9.20
N ARG A 63 -18.39 6.56 -9.70
CA ARG A 63 -17.02 7.08 -9.87
C ARG A 63 -16.89 8.10 -10.99
N LEU A 64 -17.77 8.07 -12.00
CA LEU A 64 -17.71 8.98 -13.15
C LEU A 64 -18.17 10.41 -12.85
N TYR A 65 -18.90 10.66 -11.76
CA TYR A 65 -19.47 11.97 -11.45
C TYR A 65 -19.53 12.27 -9.95
N HIS A 66 -18.64 13.14 -9.47
CA HIS A 66 -18.48 13.41 -8.03
C HIS A 66 -19.69 14.09 -7.37
N ASN A 67 -20.54 14.78 -8.12
CA ASN A 67 -21.70 15.47 -7.54
C ASN A 67 -22.86 14.55 -7.16
N TRP A 68 -22.73 13.24 -7.36
CA TRP A 68 -23.65 12.29 -6.73
C TRP A 68 -23.65 12.38 -5.20
N SER A 69 -22.62 13.00 -4.61
CA SER A 69 -22.53 13.32 -3.19
C SER A 69 -23.60 14.30 -2.68
N LYS A 70 -24.27 15.05 -3.56
CA LYS A 70 -25.31 16.02 -3.16
C LYS A 70 -26.64 15.71 -3.87
N PRO A 71 -27.79 16.06 -3.26
CA PRO A 71 -29.07 15.96 -3.94
C PRO A 71 -29.04 16.77 -5.25
N HIS A 72 -29.34 16.12 -6.38
CA HIS A 72 -29.26 16.76 -7.68
C HIS A 72 -30.61 17.38 -8.03
N ALA A 73 -30.71 18.71 -8.14
CA ALA A 73 -31.97 19.42 -8.37
C ALA A 73 -32.78 18.88 -9.56
N ILE A 74 -32.12 18.58 -10.68
CA ILE A 74 -32.74 18.01 -11.90
C ILE A 74 -33.38 16.63 -11.63
N LEU A 75 -32.90 15.88 -10.65
CA LEU A 75 -33.43 14.55 -10.29
C LEU A 75 -34.49 14.61 -9.18
N LEU A 76 -34.63 15.74 -8.50
CA LEU A 76 -35.66 15.97 -7.49
C LEU A 76 -36.98 16.41 -8.12
N GLU A 77 -36.95 16.92 -9.36
CA GLU A 77 -38.15 17.18 -10.13
C GLU A 77 -38.88 15.86 -10.41
N ALA A 78 -40.12 15.74 -9.95
CA ALA A 78 -40.96 14.53 -10.04
C ALA A 78 -41.22 14.03 -11.47
N ASN A 79 -40.77 14.77 -12.49
CA ASN A 79 -40.91 14.45 -13.91
C ASN A 79 -39.62 13.90 -14.52
N ILE A 80 -38.90 13.05 -13.79
CA ILE A 80 -38.02 12.09 -14.44
C ILE A 80 -38.93 11.19 -15.31
N THR A 81 -38.79 11.35 -16.62
CA THR A 81 -39.71 10.94 -17.71
C THR A 81 -39.85 9.42 -17.91
N GLY A 82 -40.22 8.67 -16.87
CA GLY A 82 -40.31 7.21 -16.92
C GLY A 82 -41.51 6.62 -16.18
N LYS A 83 -41.92 5.42 -16.60
CA LYS A 83 -42.95 4.59 -15.94
C LYS A 83 -42.51 4.00 -14.58
N VAL A 84 -41.26 4.23 -14.18
CA VAL A 84 -40.62 3.61 -13.01
C VAL A 84 -40.45 4.65 -11.90
N PRO A 85 -40.81 4.35 -10.64
CA PRO A 85 -40.69 5.30 -9.54
C PRO A 85 -39.24 5.71 -9.32
N ASN A 86 -39.03 6.99 -9.00
CA ASN A 86 -37.72 7.57 -8.75
C ASN A 86 -37.20 7.21 -7.35
N GLU A 87 -36.76 5.97 -7.14
CA GLU A 87 -36.34 5.47 -5.82
C GLU A 87 -34.86 5.69 -5.52
N LEU A 88 -34.00 5.67 -6.53
CA LEU A 88 -32.56 5.73 -6.33
C LEU A 88 -32.10 7.08 -5.74
N SER A 89 -32.70 8.20 -6.16
CA SER A 89 -32.38 9.55 -5.65
C SER A 89 -33.35 10.06 -4.58
N ALA A 90 -34.38 9.30 -4.22
CA ALA A 90 -35.38 9.73 -3.25
C ALA A 90 -34.80 9.88 -1.83
N GLY A 91 -35.42 10.73 -1.01
CA GLY A 91 -35.07 10.86 0.42
C GLY A 91 -33.62 11.29 0.64
N GLY A 92 -32.82 10.42 1.29
CA GLY A 92 -31.42 10.67 1.67
C GLY A 92 -30.42 10.76 0.51
N GLY A 93 -30.89 10.64 -0.74
CA GLY A 93 -30.08 10.74 -1.95
C GLY A 93 -29.42 9.43 -2.37
N ILE A 94 -28.73 9.47 -3.50
CA ILE A 94 -28.21 8.27 -4.19
C ILE A 94 -27.26 7.48 -3.29
N CYS A 95 -26.28 8.14 -2.67
CA CYS A 95 -25.29 7.45 -1.84
C CYS A 95 -25.91 6.72 -0.64
N GLU A 96 -26.89 7.33 0.04
CA GLU A 96 -27.59 6.70 1.17
C GLU A 96 -28.40 5.49 0.71
N ASN A 97 -29.18 5.64 -0.36
CA ASN A 97 -30.02 4.56 -0.88
C ASN A 97 -29.20 3.37 -1.41
N VAL A 98 -28.02 3.65 -1.94
CA VAL A 98 -27.05 2.63 -2.34
C VAL A 98 -26.46 1.93 -1.12
N TYR A 99 -26.06 2.68 -0.09
CA TYR A 99 -25.56 2.10 1.16
C TYR A 99 -26.61 1.19 1.82
N GLN A 100 -27.86 1.64 1.92
CA GLN A 100 -28.96 0.85 2.47
C GLN A 100 -29.22 -0.42 1.65
N LEU A 101 -29.15 -0.34 0.31
CA LEU A 101 -29.24 -1.52 -0.55
C LEU A 101 -28.12 -2.53 -0.22
N MET A 102 -26.89 -2.07 0.03
CA MET A 102 -25.78 -2.96 0.38
C MET A 102 -26.03 -3.67 1.72
N LEU A 103 -26.50 -2.95 2.73
CA LEU A 103 -26.86 -3.54 4.03
C LEU A 103 -28.00 -4.56 3.90
N GLN A 104 -28.98 -4.30 3.04
CA GLN A 104 -30.06 -5.24 2.77
C GLN A 104 -29.54 -6.52 2.08
N ILE A 105 -28.65 -6.39 1.09
CA ILE A 105 -28.01 -7.55 0.45
C ILE A 105 -27.21 -8.36 1.48
N LEU A 106 -26.42 -7.69 2.34
CA LEU A 106 -25.63 -8.36 3.36
C LEU A 106 -26.47 -8.99 4.48
N SER A 107 -27.68 -8.50 4.76
CA SER A 107 -28.56 -9.07 5.79
C SER A 107 -29.47 -10.19 5.27
N VAL A 108 -29.88 -10.13 3.99
CA VAL A 108 -30.84 -11.08 3.42
C VAL A 108 -30.16 -12.34 2.86
N CYS A 109 -28.99 -12.21 2.23
CA CYS A 109 -28.31 -13.33 1.57
C CYS A 109 -27.80 -14.38 2.58
N GLU A 110 -27.70 -15.65 2.15
CA GLU A 110 -27.01 -16.70 2.92
C GLU A 110 -25.48 -16.60 2.74
N ALA A 111 -24.71 -17.29 3.58
CA ALA A 111 -23.24 -17.20 3.62
C ALA A 111 -22.57 -17.38 2.24
N ASP A 112 -23.02 -18.37 1.47
CA ASP A 112 -22.46 -18.66 0.14
C ASP A 112 -22.70 -17.52 -0.88
N VAL A 113 -23.88 -16.91 -0.83
CA VAL A 113 -24.24 -15.78 -1.71
C VAL A 113 -23.55 -14.50 -1.23
N LYS A 114 -23.45 -14.28 0.09
CA LYS A 114 -22.68 -13.17 0.66
C LYS A 114 -21.22 -13.24 0.22
N ALA A 115 -20.59 -14.40 0.29
CA ALA A 115 -19.20 -14.59 -0.12
C ALA A 115 -18.98 -14.21 -1.60
N LYS A 116 -19.91 -14.58 -2.49
CA LYS A 116 -19.87 -14.22 -3.92
C LYS A 116 -20.03 -12.72 -4.16
N LEU A 117 -20.87 -12.06 -3.36
CA LEU A 117 -21.15 -10.62 -3.50
C LEU A 117 -20.19 -9.72 -2.71
N ALA A 118 -19.43 -10.26 -1.76
CA ALA A 118 -18.57 -9.48 -0.86
C ALA A 118 -17.59 -8.57 -1.61
N VAL A 119 -16.96 -9.05 -2.68
CA VAL A 119 -16.03 -8.27 -3.50
C VAL A 119 -16.73 -7.07 -4.15
N ILE A 120 -17.91 -7.27 -4.74
CA ILE A 120 -18.62 -6.17 -5.40
C ILE A 120 -19.21 -5.20 -4.38
N THR A 121 -19.62 -5.68 -3.21
CA THR A 121 -20.07 -4.84 -2.10
C THR A 121 -18.94 -3.94 -1.59
N LEU A 122 -17.73 -4.46 -1.39
CA LEU A 122 -16.58 -3.64 -1.03
C LEU A 122 -16.26 -2.60 -2.12
N LYS A 123 -16.34 -2.96 -3.40
CA LYS A 123 -16.16 -2.00 -4.51
C LYS A 123 -17.20 -0.88 -4.49
N MET A 124 -18.45 -1.19 -4.17
CA MET A 124 -19.51 -0.20 -3.97
C MET A 124 -19.20 0.72 -2.81
N PHE A 125 -18.82 0.16 -1.65
CA PHE A 125 -18.39 0.94 -0.49
C PHE A 125 -17.21 1.85 -0.79
N THR A 126 -16.25 1.44 -1.63
CA THR A 126 -15.15 2.31 -2.09
C THR A 126 -15.71 3.54 -2.79
N SER A 127 -16.67 3.35 -3.69
CA SER A 127 -17.26 4.44 -4.46
C SER A 127 -18.02 5.43 -3.55
N LEU A 128 -18.71 4.92 -2.52
CA LEU A 128 -19.35 5.75 -1.51
C LEU A 128 -18.34 6.54 -0.67
N CYS A 129 -17.25 5.90 -0.24
CA CYS A 129 -16.20 6.55 0.54
C CYS A 129 -15.38 7.57 -0.26
N ILE A 130 -15.30 7.43 -1.58
CA ILE A 130 -14.75 8.46 -2.46
C ILE A 130 -15.70 9.66 -2.53
N LEU A 131 -17.01 9.43 -2.65
CA LEU A 131 -18.00 10.52 -2.83
C LEU A 131 -18.30 11.29 -1.54
N GLN A 132 -18.41 10.61 -0.40
CA GLN A 132 -18.69 11.21 0.91
C GLN A 132 -17.82 10.53 2.00
N PRO A 133 -16.50 10.78 2.01
CA PRO A 133 -15.56 10.07 2.88
C PRO A 133 -15.92 10.18 4.36
N SER A 134 -16.19 11.39 4.86
CA SER A 134 -16.48 11.64 6.28
C SER A 134 -17.72 10.91 6.78
N LYS A 135 -18.66 10.58 5.88
CA LYS A 135 -19.90 9.87 6.22
C LYS A 135 -19.73 8.35 6.15
N PHE A 136 -19.16 7.84 5.05
CA PHE A 136 -19.18 6.40 4.79
C PHE A 136 -17.95 5.65 5.30
N TRP A 137 -16.80 6.29 5.52
CA TRP A 137 -15.64 5.59 6.09
C TRP A 137 -15.93 4.96 7.46
N PRO A 138 -16.52 5.69 8.44
CA PRO A 138 -16.87 5.09 9.73
C PRO A 138 -17.85 3.91 9.61
N LEU A 139 -18.76 3.99 8.64
CA LEU A 139 -19.77 2.96 8.39
C LEU A 139 -19.19 1.72 7.69
N CYS A 140 -18.24 1.92 6.78
CA CYS A 140 -17.62 0.84 5.99
C CYS A 140 -16.41 0.22 6.68
N GLU A 141 -15.83 0.86 7.70
CA GLU A 141 -14.64 0.39 8.43
C GLU A 141 -14.74 -1.09 8.87
N PRO A 142 -15.84 -1.56 9.50
CA PRO A 142 -15.93 -2.96 9.94
C PRO A 142 -15.79 -3.97 8.79
N HIS A 143 -16.35 -3.66 7.62
CA HIS A 143 -16.28 -4.52 6.44
C HIS A 143 -14.88 -4.55 5.82
N ILE A 144 -14.15 -3.45 5.91
CA ILE A 144 -12.76 -3.38 5.46
C ILE A 144 -11.87 -4.16 6.43
N ARG A 145 -12.07 -4.02 7.74
CA ARG A 145 -11.32 -4.81 8.75
C ARG A 145 -11.54 -6.30 8.59
N GLU A 146 -12.77 -6.73 8.30
CA GLU A 146 -13.08 -8.12 7.97
C GLU A 146 -12.32 -8.60 6.73
N ALA A 147 -12.29 -7.78 5.68
CA ALA A 147 -11.56 -8.09 4.45
C ALA A 147 -10.04 -8.20 4.65
N LEU A 148 -9.48 -7.44 5.59
CA LEU A 148 -8.04 -7.42 5.89
C LEU A 148 -7.61 -8.47 6.92
N GLN A 149 -8.53 -9.28 7.47
CA GLN A 149 -8.12 -10.35 8.38
C GLN A 149 -7.21 -11.36 7.66
N PRO A 150 -6.15 -11.88 8.32
CA PRO A 150 -5.28 -12.90 7.73
C PRO A 150 -6.02 -14.18 7.29
N SER A 151 -7.13 -14.51 7.96
CA SER A 151 -7.99 -15.66 7.65
C SER A 151 -8.98 -15.43 6.50
N ALA A 152 -9.12 -14.20 6.02
CA ALA A 152 -10.05 -13.87 4.93
C ALA A 152 -9.61 -14.47 3.60
N ALA A 153 -10.58 -14.67 2.69
CA ALA A 153 -10.29 -15.15 1.34
C ALA A 153 -9.39 -14.16 0.58
N VAL A 154 -8.46 -14.68 -0.22
CA VAL A 154 -7.47 -13.88 -0.99
C VAL A 154 -8.14 -12.82 -1.85
N SER A 155 -9.24 -13.16 -2.52
CA SER A 155 -10.01 -12.22 -3.34
C SER A 155 -10.58 -11.05 -2.53
N LEU A 156 -10.97 -11.32 -1.28
CA LEU A 156 -11.50 -10.32 -0.36
C LEU A 156 -10.38 -9.42 0.18
N GLN A 157 -9.24 -9.99 0.58
CA GLN A 157 -8.05 -9.24 0.99
C GLN A 157 -7.56 -8.32 -0.13
N VAL A 158 -7.45 -8.84 -1.36
CA VAL A 158 -7.08 -8.06 -2.54
C VAL A 158 -8.06 -6.91 -2.77
N GLN A 159 -9.36 -7.16 -2.62
CA GLN A 159 -10.37 -6.11 -2.79
C GLN A 159 -10.34 -5.07 -1.66
N GLY A 160 -10.11 -5.47 -0.40
CA GLY A 160 -9.96 -4.56 0.73
C GLY A 160 -8.73 -3.66 0.59
N LEU A 161 -7.60 -4.20 0.12
CA LEU A 161 -6.41 -3.41 -0.17
C LEU A 161 -6.61 -2.51 -1.40
N THR A 162 -7.30 -3.01 -2.43
CA THR A 162 -7.67 -2.24 -3.63
C THR A 162 -8.59 -1.07 -3.27
N PHE A 163 -9.52 -1.28 -2.34
CA PHE A 163 -10.37 -0.22 -1.79
C PHE A 163 -9.51 0.92 -1.24
N ILE A 164 -8.58 0.61 -0.32
CA ILE A 164 -7.74 1.63 0.34
C ILE A 164 -6.91 2.35 -0.71
N ARG A 165 -6.23 1.60 -1.58
CA ARG A 165 -5.41 2.16 -2.67
C ARG A 165 -6.20 3.10 -3.58
N ASP A 166 -7.37 2.67 -4.06
CA ASP A 166 -8.22 3.48 -4.95
C ASP A 166 -8.64 4.78 -4.27
N PHE A 167 -9.00 4.72 -2.98
CA PHE A 167 -9.34 5.90 -2.22
C PHE A 167 -8.16 6.87 -2.10
N LEU A 168 -6.97 6.38 -1.74
CA LEU A 168 -5.77 7.21 -1.61
C LEU A 168 -5.39 7.88 -2.93
N ALA A 169 -5.40 7.13 -4.03
CA ALA A 169 -5.09 7.64 -5.37
C ALA A 169 -6.08 8.72 -5.82
N GLU A 170 -7.36 8.52 -5.53
CA GLU A 170 -8.42 9.46 -5.89
C GLU A 170 -8.35 10.74 -5.04
N GLU A 171 -8.02 10.60 -3.76
CA GLU A 171 -7.84 11.72 -2.84
C GLU A 171 -6.61 12.55 -3.19
N ASP A 172 -5.49 11.92 -3.55
CA ASP A 172 -4.29 12.58 -4.05
C ASP A 172 -4.58 13.37 -5.34
N ALA A 173 -5.25 12.74 -6.31
CA ALA A 173 -5.66 13.43 -7.55
C ALA A 173 -6.61 14.62 -7.28
N ARG A 174 -7.43 14.55 -6.23
CA ARG A 174 -8.33 15.62 -5.82
C ARG A 174 -7.56 16.78 -5.19
N VAL A 175 -6.55 16.49 -4.36
CA VAL A 175 -5.64 17.48 -3.78
C VAL A 175 -4.84 18.19 -4.87
N ASP A 176 -4.29 17.44 -5.83
CA ASP A 176 -3.56 17.99 -6.98
C ASP A 176 -4.41 18.94 -7.83
N LEU A 177 -5.67 18.57 -8.08
CA LEU A 177 -6.59 19.42 -8.83
C LEU A 177 -6.91 20.71 -8.06
N ALA A 178 -7.15 20.61 -6.75
CA ALA A 178 -7.38 21.78 -5.91
C ALA A 178 -6.17 22.73 -5.87
N ALA A 179 -4.95 22.17 -5.81
CA ALA A 179 -3.72 22.94 -5.86
C ALA A 179 -3.57 23.69 -7.19
N LYS A 180 -3.84 23.04 -8.33
CA LYS A 180 -3.82 23.69 -9.66
C LYS A 180 -4.82 24.83 -9.78
N LEU A 181 -6.07 24.60 -9.35
CA LEU A 181 -7.10 25.64 -9.37
C LEU A 181 -6.73 26.84 -8.50
N THR A 182 -6.06 26.62 -7.37
CA THR A 182 -5.59 27.70 -6.49
C THR A 182 -4.45 28.49 -7.15
N ALA A 183 -3.49 27.80 -7.77
CA ALA A 183 -2.39 28.41 -8.51
C ALA A 183 -2.87 29.27 -9.69
N ASP A 184 -3.86 28.80 -10.44
CA ASP A 184 -4.46 29.55 -11.56
C ASP A 184 -5.17 30.83 -11.07
N VAL A 185 -5.82 30.77 -9.89
CA VAL A 185 -6.45 31.94 -9.26
C VAL A 185 -5.42 32.95 -8.77
N GLU A 186 -4.30 32.50 -8.20
CA GLU A 186 -3.20 33.38 -7.80
C GLU A 186 -2.52 34.03 -9.01
N THR A 187 -2.32 33.28 -10.09
CA THR A 187 -1.77 33.80 -11.34
C THR A 187 -2.72 34.82 -11.98
N GLY A 188 -4.03 34.56 -11.98
CA GLY A 188 -5.04 35.50 -12.44
C GLY A 188 -5.14 36.78 -11.59
N LYS A 189 -4.92 36.67 -10.27
CA LYS A 189 -4.80 37.84 -9.38
C LYS A 189 -3.52 38.65 -9.64
N GLN A 190 -2.40 37.98 -9.90
CA GLN A 190 -1.14 38.65 -10.24
C GLN A 190 -1.23 39.38 -11.59
N ILE A 191 -1.88 38.78 -12.60
CA ILE A 191 -2.14 39.44 -13.89
C ILE A 191 -3.07 40.65 -13.70
N ALA A 192 -4.18 40.49 -12.97
CA ALA A 192 -5.09 41.60 -12.69
C ALA A 192 -4.46 42.72 -11.82
N GLN A 193 -3.42 42.41 -11.05
CA GLN A 193 -2.68 43.38 -10.26
C GLN A 193 -1.57 44.06 -11.09
N ALA A 194 -0.94 43.36 -12.03
CA ALA A 194 -0.03 43.95 -13.01
C ALA A 194 -0.75 44.86 -14.02
N GLU A 195 -1.98 44.53 -14.40
CA GLU A 195 -2.85 45.39 -15.24
C GLU A 195 -3.29 46.66 -14.51
N ARG A 196 -3.44 46.63 -13.17
CA ARG A 196 -3.74 47.84 -12.39
C ARG A 196 -2.54 48.74 -12.14
N VAL A 197 -1.32 48.18 -12.08
CA VAL A 197 -0.08 48.96 -11.92
C VAL A 197 0.36 49.59 -13.24
N SER A 198 -0.10 49.07 -14.38
CA SER A 198 0.15 49.66 -15.71
C SER A 198 -0.86 50.73 -16.14
N GLU A 199 -1.96 50.92 -15.40
CA GLU A 199 -2.93 52.01 -15.62
C GLU A 199 -2.63 53.28 -14.81
N GLU A 200 -1.59 53.30 -13.95
CA GLU A 200 -1.22 54.48 -13.13
C GLU A 200 -0.05 55.32 -13.68
N ASP A 201 0.59 54.91 -14.79
CA ASP A 201 1.65 55.71 -15.45
C ASP A 201 1.41 55.78 -16.96
N GLY A 202 0.72 56.84 -17.41
CA GLY A 202 0.62 57.18 -18.84
C GLY A 202 -0.60 58.02 -19.21
N GLU A 203 -0.60 59.29 -18.80
CA GLU A 203 -1.44 60.32 -19.43
C GLU A 203 -0.89 60.67 -20.84
N GLU A 204 -1.82 61.12 -21.69
CA GLU A 204 -1.67 61.89 -22.93
C GLU A 204 -1.73 61.14 -24.30
N GLU A 205 -2.94 61.23 -24.88
CA GLU A 205 -3.28 61.70 -26.24
C GLU A 205 -2.69 60.98 -27.47
N GLU A 206 -3.57 60.32 -28.25
CA GLU A 206 -3.91 60.77 -29.61
C GLU A 206 -5.15 60.02 -30.15
N GLU A 207 -6.11 60.79 -30.67
CA GLU A 207 -7.36 60.36 -31.29
C GLU A 207 -7.13 59.69 -32.66
N SER A 208 -7.81 58.58 -32.93
CA SER A 208 -8.43 58.37 -34.25
C SER A 208 -9.59 57.37 -34.17
N GLU A 209 -10.57 57.65 -35.01
CA GLU A 209 -11.94 57.17 -35.05
C GLU A 209 -12.06 55.67 -35.33
N GLU A 210 -12.85 54.94 -34.52
CA GLU A 210 -13.60 53.76 -34.98
C GLU A 210 -14.81 53.53 -34.05
N GLU A 211 -15.92 54.17 -34.41
CA GLU A 211 -17.26 53.89 -33.88
C GLU A 211 -17.78 52.55 -34.43
N GLU A 212 -17.55 51.42 -33.74
CA GLU A 212 -18.49 50.28 -33.86
C GLU A 212 -18.46 49.21 -32.75
N TYR A 213 -18.04 49.46 -31.51
CA TYR A 213 -18.15 48.41 -30.46
C TYR A 213 -18.43 48.93 -29.03
N LYS A 214 -19.51 49.72 -28.85
CA LYS A 214 -20.02 50.07 -27.50
C LYS A 214 -21.55 49.98 -27.39
N ALA A 215 -22.10 48.76 -27.41
CA ALA A 215 -23.49 48.55 -26.99
C ALA A 215 -23.85 47.13 -26.51
N TYR A 216 -23.00 46.41 -25.75
CA TYR A 216 -23.49 45.29 -24.91
C TYR A 216 -22.70 45.16 -23.59
N ARG A 217 -22.48 46.30 -22.93
CA ARG A 217 -22.15 46.35 -21.49
C ARG A 217 -23.45 46.10 -20.72
N GLY A 218 -23.75 44.83 -20.42
CA GLY A 218 -25.02 44.51 -19.76
C GLY A 218 -25.34 43.03 -19.60
N LYS A 219 -24.35 42.14 -19.49
CA LYS A 219 -24.58 40.81 -18.93
C LYS A 219 -23.56 40.61 -17.84
N LYS A 220 -23.99 40.76 -16.58
CA LYS A 220 -23.33 40.13 -15.44
C LYS A 220 -23.08 38.69 -15.87
N LYS A 221 -21.84 38.36 -16.27
CA LYS A 221 -21.38 36.97 -16.25
C LYS A 221 -21.67 36.55 -14.83
N LYS A 222 -22.69 35.70 -14.64
CA LYS A 222 -22.76 34.87 -13.45
C LYS A 222 -21.38 34.22 -13.42
N THR A 223 -20.52 34.73 -12.56
CA THR A 223 -19.37 33.99 -12.07
C THR A 223 -19.93 32.61 -11.82
N ALA A 224 -19.53 31.65 -12.66
CA ALA A 224 -19.79 30.26 -12.39
C ALA A 224 -19.31 30.10 -10.96
N ALA A 225 -20.26 29.87 -10.04
CA ALA A 225 -19.96 29.79 -8.63
C ALA A 225 -18.81 28.79 -8.53
N LEU A 226 -17.66 29.26 -8.07
CA LEU A 226 -16.59 28.38 -7.63
C LEU A 226 -17.26 27.31 -6.74
N PRO A 227 -16.85 26.03 -6.84
CA PRO A 227 -17.27 25.05 -5.86
C PRO A 227 -17.05 25.67 -4.49
N SER A 228 -18.13 25.79 -3.71
CA SER A 228 -18.13 26.43 -2.40
C SER A 228 -16.95 25.90 -1.58
N HIS A 229 -16.07 26.81 -1.21
CA HIS A 229 -14.72 26.59 -0.68
C HIS A 229 -14.68 25.92 0.72
N ASP A 230 -15.82 25.45 1.24
CA ASP A 230 -16.02 25.20 2.67
C ASP A 230 -16.23 23.73 3.07
N GLU A 231 -16.40 22.77 2.15
CA GLU A 231 -16.61 21.35 2.51
C GLU A 231 -15.58 20.36 1.91
N ASP A 232 -14.74 20.80 0.98
CA ASP A 232 -13.93 19.90 0.16
C ASP A 232 -12.44 19.84 0.56
N GLN A 233 -12.03 20.28 1.75
CA GLN A 233 -10.67 20.01 2.23
C GLN A 233 -10.61 18.75 3.11
N ASN A 234 -10.96 17.60 2.52
CA ASN A 234 -10.77 16.28 3.15
C ASN A 234 -9.30 15.83 3.22
N SER A 235 -8.33 16.76 3.17
CA SER A 235 -6.89 16.49 3.19
C SER A 235 -6.46 15.59 4.39
N GLY A 236 -7.21 15.64 5.50
CA GLY A 236 -6.98 14.77 6.66
C GLY A 236 -7.45 13.32 6.50
N MET A 237 -8.33 13.01 5.54
CA MET A 237 -8.95 11.68 5.43
C MET A 237 -7.98 10.60 4.95
N ALA A 238 -7.11 10.89 3.99
CA ALA A 238 -6.07 9.95 3.57
C ALA A 238 -5.16 9.56 4.75
N THR A 239 -4.73 10.55 5.52
CA THR A 239 -3.94 10.36 6.75
C THR A 239 -4.71 9.55 7.79
N TRP A 240 -5.98 9.87 8.03
CA TRP A 240 -6.84 9.14 8.97
C TRP A 240 -6.97 7.66 8.58
N VAL A 241 -7.24 7.37 7.30
CA VAL A 241 -7.33 6.00 6.77
C VAL A 241 -6.02 5.26 7.03
N MET A 242 -4.88 5.84 6.63
CA MET A 242 -3.59 5.18 6.85
C MET A 242 -3.30 4.95 8.33
N GLN A 243 -3.57 5.92 9.20
CA GLN A 243 -3.41 5.75 10.65
C GLN A 243 -4.28 4.64 11.23
N LYS A 244 -5.46 4.39 10.65
CA LYS A 244 -6.40 3.36 11.10
C LYS A 244 -6.09 1.94 10.64
N PHE A 245 -5.49 1.78 9.46
CA PHE A 245 -5.35 0.47 8.80
C PHE A 245 -3.90 0.02 8.57
N TYR A 246 -2.89 0.86 8.84
CA TYR A 246 -1.50 0.49 8.55
C TYR A 246 -1.03 -0.79 9.24
N GLN A 247 -1.51 -1.06 10.46
CA GLN A 247 -1.14 -2.28 11.20
C GLN A 247 -1.68 -3.54 10.51
N ASP A 248 -2.93 -3.49 10.03
CA ASP A 248 -3.55 -4.59 9.28
C ASP A 248 -2.80 -4.83 7.95
N ILE A 249 -2.41 -3.76 7.25
CA ILE A 249 -1.62 -3.84 6.01
C ILE A 249 -0.24 -4.45 6.25
N ILE A 250 0.45 -4.02 7.30
CA ILE A 250 1.75 -4.56 7.71
C ILE A 250 1.64 -6.04 8.06
N GLN A 251 0.63 -6.40 8.86
CA GLN A 251 0.38 -7.79 9.23
C GLN A 251 0.15 -8.67 8.00
N LEU A 252 -0.59 -8.20 6.99
CA LEU A 252 -0.79 -8.94 5.74
C LEU A 252 0.49 -9.08 4.91
N CYS A 253 1.39 -8.09 4.90
CA CYS A 253 2.71 -8.24 4.28
C CYS A 253 3.50 -9.40 4.89
N GLU A 254 3.39 -9.59 6.20
CA GLU A 254 4.19 -10.55 6.98
C GLU A 254 3.58 -11.94 7.04
N THR A 255 2.25 -12.05 7.00
CA THR A 255 1.53 -13.30 7.24
C THR A 255 0.94 -13.92 5.97
N SER A 256 0.89 -13.18 4.85
CA SER A 256 0.30 -13.69 3.62
C SER A 256 1.31 -14.45 2.76
N ARG A 257 1.02 -15.73 2.50
CA ARG A 257 1.72 -16.53 1.48
C ARG A 257 1.43 -16.11 0.04
N TRP A 258 0.39 -15.32 -0.19
CA TRP A 258 -0.08 -14.98 -1.53
C TRP A 258 0.57 -13.70 -2.07
N VAL A 259 1.35 -13.82 -3.15
CA VAL A 259 2.03 -12.68 -3.80
C VAL A 259 1.06 -11.55 -4.19
N LEU A 260 -0.17 -11.87 -4.60
CA LEU A 260 -1.17 -10.87 -4.98
C LEU A 260 -1.54 -9.94 -3.80
N VAL A 261 -1.62 -10.48 -2.58
CA VAL A 261 -1.93 -9.72 -1.37
C VAL A 261 -0.73 -8.84 -1.00
N ARG A 262 0.48 -9.40 -0.95
CA ARG A 262 1.70 -8.64 -0.64
C ARG A 262 1.96 -7.52 -1.66
N ARG A 263 1.72 -7.78 -2.95
CA ARG A 263 1.76 -6.76 -4.00
C ARG A 263 0.79 -5.62 -3.76
N ARG A 264 -0.46 -5.93 -3.38
CA ARG A 264 -1.46 -4.90 -3.07
C ARG A 264 -1.12 -4.12 -1.81
N CYS A 265 -0.55 -4.76 -0.79
CA CYS A 265 -0.04 -4.07 0.38
C CYS A 265 1.08 -3.10 0.00
N LEU A 266 2.02 -3.52 -0.85
CA LEU A 266 3.09 -2.66 -1.36
C LEU A 266 2.53 -1.44 -2.12
N GLU A 267 1.51 -1.62 -2.95
CA GLU A 267 0.85 -0.49 -3.64
C GLU A 267 0.27 0.53 -2.65
N VAL A 268 -0.36 0.08 -1.56
CA VAL A 268 -0.89 0.98 -0.52
C VAL A 268 0.25 1.68 0.23
N LEU A 269 1.33 0.95 0.58
CA LEU A 269 2.50 1.54 1.23
C LEU A 269 3.23 2.54 0.33
N GLN A 270 3.25 2.33 -0.98
CA GLN A 270 3.79 3.29 -1.96
C GLN A 270 3.02 4.61 -1.93
N TRP A 271 1.69 4.56 -1.93
CA TRP A 271 0.87 5.78 -1.76
C TRP A 271 1.15 6.46 -0.42
N SER A 272 1.24 5.69 0.65
CA SER A 272 1.58 6.24 1.97
C SER A 272 2.94 6.93 1.99
N ALA A 273 3.93 6.40 1.28
CA ALA A 273 5.27 6.96 1.19
C ALA A 273 5.31 8.23 0.31
N GLN A 274 4.65 8.19 -0.85
CA GLN A 274 4.59 9.29 -1.81
C GLN A 274 3.88 10.51 -1.23
N CYS A 275 2.71 10.30 -0.60
CA CYS A 275 1.90 11.37 -0.04
C CYS A 275 2.28 11.71 1.42
N GLY A 276 3.31 11.07 1.99
CA GLY A 276 3.78 11.36 3.36
C GLY A 276 2.77 11.07 4.47
N LEU A 277 1.88 10.09 4.28
CA LEU A 277 0.73 9.83 5.18
C LEU A 277 1.12 9.18 6.50
N LEU A 278 2.30 8.56 6.57
CA LEU A 278 2.82 7.87 7.76
C LEU A 278 4.31 8.15 7.96
N PRO A 279 4.80 8.18 9.21
CA PRO A 279 6.22 8.18 9.49
C PRO A 279 6.92 6.93 8.89
N PRO A 280 8.05 7.07 8.18
CA PRO A 280 8.75 5.96 7.53
C PRO A 280 9.07 4.78 8.45
N VAL A 281 9.45 5.06 9.70
CA VAL A 281 9.77 4.05 10.72
C VAL A 281 8.64 3.04 10.98
N LYS A 282 7.39 3.36 10.61
CA LYS A 282 6.25 2.46 10.77
C LYS A 282 6.21 1.34 9.73
N TYR A 283 6.80 1.53 8.54
CA TYR A 283 6.62 0.60 7.42
C TYR A 283 7.91 0.26 6.67
N LEU A 284 9.03 0.95 6.96
CA LEU A 284 10.29 0.74 6.25
C LEU A 284 10.86 -0.67 6.42
N ASP A 285 10.74 -1.29 7.59
CA ASP A 285 11.20 -2.67 7.80
C ASP A 285 10.44 -3.66 6.89
N VAL A 286 9.13 -3.48 6.74
CA VAL A 286 8.32 -4.26 5.79
C VAL A 286 8.74 -4.00 4.34
N LEU A 287 8.97 -2.74 3.94
CA LEU A 287 9.44 -2.43 2.58
C LEU A 287 10.82 -3.04 2.28
N ILE A 288 11.73 -3.04 3.26
CA ILE A 288 13.01 -3.74 3.16
C ILE A 288 12.74 -5.24 3.01
N GLY A 289 11.86 -5.83 3.82
CA GLY A 289 11.48 -7.23 3.70
C GLY A 289 10.96 -7.62 2.31
N LEU A 290 10.11 -6.78 1.71
CA LEU A 290 9.59 -6.98 0.35
C LEU A 290 10.67 -6.87 -0.74
N CYS A 291 11.83 -6.25 -0.46
CA CYS A 291 12.98 -6.30 -1.38
C CYS A 291 13.61 -7.72 -1.43
N GLY A 292 13.42 -8.52 -0.38
CA GLY A 292 13.81 -9.93 -0.28
C GLY A 292 12.68 -10.93 -0.51
N ASP A 293 11.55 -10.50 -1.12
CA ASP A 293 10.37 -11.34 -1.29
C ASP A 293 10.66 -12.64 -2.06
N VAL A 294 9.87 -13.68 -1.82
CA VAL A 294 9.95 -14.95 -2.57
C VAL A 294 9.73 -14.72 -4.07
N ASP A 295 8.80 -13.84 -4.43
CA ASP A 295 8.46 -13.54 -5.81
C ASP A 295 9.46 -12.53 -6.43
N PRO A 296 10.23 -12.92 -7.47
CA PRO A 296 11.23 -12.04 -8.07
C PRO A 296 10.64 -10.78 -8.72
N SER A 297 9.37 -10.81 -9.15
CA SER A 297 8.75 -9.66 -9.81
C SER A 297 8.34 -8.56 -8.82
N LEU A 298 8.20 -8.88 -7.53
CA LEU A 298 7.86 -7.92 -6.48
C LEU A 298 9.08 -7.12 -6.00
N ARG A 299 10.25 -7.76 -5.92
CA ARG A 299 11.51 -7.17 -5.44
C ARG A 299 11.87 -5.83 -6.09
N PRO A 300 11.89 -5.68 -7.44
CA PRO A 300 12.25 -4.41 -8.08
C PRO A 300 11.23 -3.30 -7.83
N ILE A 301 9.96 -3.64 -7.59
CA ILE A 301 8.89 -2.68 -7.27
C ILE A 301 9.11 -2.13 -5.86
N ALA A 302 9.40 -3.01 -4.90
CA ALA A 302 9.73 -2.63 -3.52
C ALA A 302 11.01 -1.79 -3.48
N LEU A 303 12.06 -2.21 -4.20
CA LEU A 303 13.32 -1.48 -4.27
C LEU A 303 13.14 -0.07 -4.85
N ARG A 304 12.28 0.11 -5.86
CA ARG A 304 11.99 1.43 -6.43
C ARG A 304 11.36 2.36 -5.40
N CYS A 305 10.42 1.85 -4.61
CA CYS A 305 9.81 2.59 -3.49
C CYS A 305 10.84 2.95 -2.42
N LEU A 306 11.73 2.00 -2.07
CA LEU A 306 12.77 2.24 -1.08
C LEU A 306 13.77 3.30 -1.58
N ARG A 307 14.13 3.26 -2.86
CA ARG A 307 15.01 4.25 -3.49
C ARG A 307 14.45 5.67 -3.41
N SER A 308 13.14 5.87 -3.61
CA SER A 308 12.54 7.21 -3.47
C SER A 308 12.57 7.76 -2.04
N LEU A 309 12.83 6.90 -1.05
CA LEU A 309 12.94 7.29 0.37
C LEU A 309 14.39 7.41 0.84
N ALA A 310 15.35 6.82 0.11
CA ALA A 310 16.75 6.72 0.54
C ALA A 310 17.37 8.10 0.79
N ASP A 311 17.16 9.07 -0.11
CA ASP A 311 17.76 10.40 -0.01
C ASP A 311 17.39 11.15 1.29
N ARG A 312 16.21 10.88 1.86
CA ARG A 312 15.70 11.57 3.06
C ARG A 312 15.74 10.72 4.33
N HIS A 313 15.76 9.39 4.19
CA HIS A 313 15.52 8.46 5.29
C HIS A 313 16.54 7.31 5.36
N GLU A 314 17.73 7.48 4.78
CA GLU A 314 18.79 6.46 4.79
C GLU A 314 19.09 5.91 6.19
N ASP A 315 19.25 6.76 7.20
CA ASP A 315 19.56 6.33 8.58
C ASP A 315 18.47 5.39 9.15
N ALA A 316 17.21 5.65 8.79
CA ALA A 316 16.09 4.79 9.19
C ALA A 316 16.11 3.45 8.42
N ILE A 317 16.46 3.47 7.14
CA ILE A 317 16.62 2.25 6.34
C ILE A 317 17.75 1.38 6.92
N ALA A 318 18.90 1.98 7.20
CA ALA A 318 20.06 1.27 7.74
C ALA A 318 19.78 0.66 9.13
N SER A 319 19.11 1.41 10.01
CA SER A 319 18.76 0.92 11.36
C SER A 319 17.67 -0.16 11.36
N LEU A 320 16.80 -0.19 10.35
CA LEU A 320 15.73 -1.18 10.21
C LEU A 320 16.08 -2.36 9.30
N PHE A 321 17.27 -2.38 8.71
CA PHE A 321 17.69 -3.36 7.72
C PHE A 321 17.56 -4.81 8.22
N SER A 322 18.10 -5.10 9.41
CA SER A 322 18.04 -6.45 9.99
C SER A 322 16.61 -6.90 10.29
N ARG A 323 15.74 -6.00 10.76
CA ARG A 323 14.32 -6.28 10.98
C ARG A 323 13.60 -6.62 9.68
N GLY A 324 13.90 -5.90 8.60
CA GLY A 324 13.32 -6.20 7.29
C GLY A 324 13.73 -7.57 6.75
N LEU A 325 15.01 -7.94 6.90
CA LEU A 325 15.47 -9.29 6.56
C LEU A 325 14.73 -10.37 7.35
N LEU A 326 14.57 -10.20 8.66
CA LEU A 326 13.83 -11.15 9.50
C LEU A 326 12.36 -11.29 9.07
N LYS A 327 11.72 -10.21 8.65
CA LYS A 327 10.35 -10.25 8.09
C LYS A 327 10.29 -11.04 6.78
N ALA A 328 11.25 -10.83 5.87
CA ALA A 328 11.32 -11.59 4.63
C ALA A 328 11.53 -13.09 4.89
N TYR A 329 12.40 -13.44 5.82
CA TYR A 329 12.64 -14.81 6.24
C TYR A 329 11.34 -15.49 6.73
N GLY A 330 10.53 -14.79 7.53
CA GLY A 330 9.20 -15.26 7.93
C GLY A 330 8.30 -15.54 6.74
N VAL A 331 8.23 -14.63 5.77
CA VAL A 331 7.42 -14.81 4.54
C VAL A 331 7.94 -15.97 3.68
N GLN A 332 9.26 -16.13 3.57
CA GLN A 332 9.90 -17.23 2.84
C GLN A 332 9.53 -18.59 3.45
N HIS A 333 9.55 -18.70 4.78
CA HIS A 333 9.09 -19.89 5.48
C HIS A 333 7.59 -20.14 5.27
N LEU A 334 6.73 -19.11 5.35
CA LEU A 334 5.30 -19.24 5.06
C LEU A 334 5.01 -19.72 3.63
N CYS A 335 5.88 -19.38 2.69
CA CYS A 335 5.80 -19.84 1.29
C CYS A 335 6.47 -21.20 1.07
N GLN A 336 7.07 -21.81 2.10
CA GLN A 336 7.68 -23.14 2.06
C GLN A 336 8.79 -23.28 1.00
N VAL A 337 9.56 -22.19 0.79
CA VAL A 337 10.74 -22.21 -0.09
C VAL A 337 11.99 -22.64 0.68
N ASN A 338 13.03 -23.04 -0.05
CA ASN A 338 14.33 -23.28 0.56
C ASN A 338 14.90 -21.96 1.12
N LEU A 339 15.04 -21.90 2.44
CA LEU A 339 15.41 -20.69 3.15
C LEU A 339 16.84 -20.25 2.83
N LEU A 340 17.78 -21.16 2.62
CA LEU A 340 19.15 -20.80 2.25
C LEU A 340 19.23 -20.28 0.80
N GLN A 341 18.58 -20.96 -0.13
CA GLN A 341 18.56 -20.53 -1.54
C GLN A 341 17.82 -19.18 -1.71
N SER A 342 16.86 -18.88 -0.84
CA SER A 342 16.16 -17.59 -0.87
C SER A 342 17.02 -16.39 -0.43
N ALA A 343 18.21 -16.62 0.13
CA ALA A 343 19.16 -15.58 0.54
C ALA A 343 19.89 -14.93 -0.65
N TYR A 344 19.95 -15.61 -1.81
CA TYR A 344 20.70 -15.14 -2.97
C TYR A 344 19.93 -15.26 -4.29
N VAL A 345 20.46 -14.59 -5.30
CA VAL A 345 20.06 -14.70 -6.70
C VAL A 345 21.29 -14.96 -7.54
N THR A 346 21.15 -15.81 -8.54
CA THR A 346 22.18 -16.03 -9.56
C THR A 346 21.97 -15.03 -10.70
N ASP A 347 22.99 -14.24 -11.02
CA ASP A 347 22.92 -13.31 -12.15
C ASP A 347 23.09 -14.04 -13.50
N SER A 348 22.98 -13.29 -14.61
CA SER A 348 23.12 -13.85 -15.96
C SER A 348 24.49 -14.46 -16.24
N MET A 349 25.51 -14.13 -15.45
CA MET A 349 26.87 -14.66 -15.56
C MET A 349 27.09 -15.87 -14.63
N GLY A 350 26.06 -16.34 -13.91
CA GLY A 350 26.18 -17.44 -12.96
C GLY A 350 26.72 -17.01 -11.60
N LEU A 351 26.91 -15.71 -11.34
CA LEU A 351 27.43 -15.23 -10.05
C LEU A 351 26.29 -15.15 -9.04
N GLU A 352 26.48 -15.83 -7.91
CA GLU A 352 25.57 -15.74 -6.77
C GLU A 352 25.77 -14.42 -6.03
N ARG A 353 24.66 -13.71 -5.79
CA ARG A 353 24.66 -12.44 -5.07
C ARG A 353 23.52 -12.43 -4.09
N SER A 354 23.75 -11.83 -2.93
CA SER A 354 22.71 -11.58 -1.94
C SER A 354 21.47 -10.91 -2.56
N VAL A 355 20.27 -11.36 -2.22
CA VAL A 355 19.02 -10.72 -2.68
C VAL A 355 18.95 -9.26 -2.21
N TYR A 356 19.62 -8.93 -1.09
CA TYR A 356 19.70 -7.60 -0.53
C TYR A 356 20.82 -6.72 -1.09
N SER A 357 21.65 -7.24 -2.00
CA SER A 357 22.70 -6.45 -2.67
C SER A 357 22.19 -5.11 -3.21
N PRO A 358 21.01 -5.03 -3.88
CA PRO A 358 20.51 -3.76 -4.37
C PRO A 358 20.15 -2.76 -3.27
N VAL A 359 19.69 -3.23 -2.10
CA VAL A 359 19.36 -2.37 -0.96
C VAL A 359 20.63 -1.81 -0.33
N ILE A 360 21.64 -2.65 -0.12
CA ILE A 360 22.93 -2.24 0.46
C ILE A 360 23.61 -1.21 -0.44
N LYS A 361 23.51 -1.36 -1.76
CA LYS A 361 24.02 -0.39 -2.75
C LYS A 361 23.31 0.97 -2.72
N LEU A 362 22.11 1.09 -2.13
CA LEU A 362 21.44 2.38 -1.95
C LEU A 362 22.06 3.20 -0.80
N LEU A 363 22.78 2.57 0.11
CA LEU A 363 23.27 3.20 1.33
C LEU A 363 24.69 3.75 1.13
N HIS A 364 24.96 4.91 1.72
CA HIS A 364 26.31 5.43 1.89
C HIS A 364 27.09 4.60 2.91
N LYS A 365 28.41 4.82 2.99
CA LYS A 365 29.34 4.04 3.82
C LYS A 365 28.83 3.81 5.25
N LYS A 366 28.44 4.89 5.93
CA LYS A 366 27.90 4.82 7.30
C LYS A 366 26.64 3.95 7.39
N GLY A 367 25.71 4.07 6.45
CA GLY A 367 24.50 3.26 6.40
C GLY A 367 24.79 1.78 6.14
N ARG A 368 25.75 1.47 5.24
CA ARG A 368 26.22 0.10 4.99
C ARG A 368 26.84 -0.51 6.25
N ASP A 369 27.74 0.22 6.91
CA ASP A 369 28.39 -0.23 8.14
C ASP A 369 27.38 -0.50 9.25
N ASN A 370 26.42 0.41 9.44
CA ASN A 370 25.33 0.23 10.41
C ASN A 370 24.46 -1.00 10.11
N SER A 371 24.16 -1.23 8.84
CA SER A 371 23.37 -2.39 8.39
C SER A 371 24.10 -3.70 8.64
N MET A 372 25.39 -3.78 8.24
CA MET A 372 26.24 -4.95 8.46
C MET A 372 26.45 -5.22 9.95
N THR A 373 26.73 -4.19 10.74
CA THR A 373 26.86 -4.29 12.20
C THR A 373 25.59 -4.86 12.81
N SER A 374 24.42 -4.38 12.38
CA SER A 374 23.13 -4.84 12.90
C SER A 374 22.83 -6.30 12.55
N LEU A 375 23.25 -6.77 11.38
CA LEU A 375 23.13 -8.19 11.00
C LEU A 375 24.11 -9.08 11.76
N LEU A 376 25.39 -8.72 11.78
CA LEU A 376 26.44 -9.52 12.43
C LEU A 376 26.15 -9.73 13.91
N ARG A 377 25.61 -8.70 14.59
CA ARG A 377 25.18 -8.80 15.99
C ARG A 377 24.13 -9.89 16.24
N LEU A 378 23.30 -10.26 15.25
CA LEU A 378 22.36 -11.38 15.40
C LEU A 378 23.07 -12.73 15.51
N LEU A 379 24.30 -12.83 14.99
CA LEU A 379 25.10 -14.05 15.01
C LEU A 379 25.79 -14.29 16.37
N TYR A 380 26.19 -13.23 17.09
CA TYR A 380 27.04 -13.40 18.28
C TYR A 380 26.55 -12.72 19.55
N GLN A 381 25.57 -11.82 19.51
CA GLN A 381 25.05 -11.20 20.74
C GLN A 381 24.01 -12.09 21.42
N GLU A 382 24.27 -12.44 22.68
CA GLU A 382 23.39 -13.29 23.48
C GLU A 382 21.97 -12.72 23.65
N SER A 383 21.85 -11.40 23.86
CA SER A 383 20.54 -10.74 23.99
C SER A 383 19.70 -10.84 22.71
N LYS A 384 20.35 -10.84 21.54
CA LYS A 384 19.68 -11.05 20.24
C LYS A 384 19.32 -12.51 20.03
N ALA A 385 20.20 -13.43 20.40
CA ALA A 385 19.96 -14.87 20.35
C ALA A 385 18.72 -15.26 21.16
N ARG A 386 18.60 -14.77 22.40
CA ARG A 386 17.44 -15.02 23.26
C ARG A 386 16.13 -14.52 22.64
N ALA A 387 16.11 -13.27 22.18
CA ALA A 387 14.92 -12.70 21.56
C ALA A 387 14.49 -13.46 20.29
N LEU A 388 15.44 -13.86 19.45
CA LEU A 388 15.14 -14.65 18.25
C LEU A 388 14.62 -16.05 18.59
N TRP A 389 15.16 -16.68 19.64
CA TRP A 389 14.71 -18.00 20.07
C TRP A 389 13.26 -17.98 20.57
N GLU A 390 12.89 -16.97 21.37
CA GLU A 390 11.51 -16.77 21.83
C GLU A 390 10.52 -16.63 20.65
N ASP A 391 10.95 -16.01 19.54
CA ASP A 391 10.14 -15.81 18.32
C ASP A 391 10.11 -17.04 17.38
N LEU A 392 11.08 -17.95 17.48
CA LEU A 392 11.19 -19.12 16.61
C LEU A 392 10.40 -20.31 17.14
N GLY A 393 10.22 -20.43 18.46
CA GLY A 393 9.52 -21.55 19.08
C GLY A 393 10.30 -22.87 18.97
N GLU A 394 9.84 -23.89 19.70
CA GLU A 394 10.33 -25.26 19.55
C GLU A 394 9.52 -25.96 18.45
N ASP A 395 9.85 -25.70 17.18
CA ASP A 395 9.20 -26.44 16.09
C ASP A 395 9.68 -27.90 16.08
N ALA A 396 8.71 -28.81 16.02
CA ALA A 396 8.93 -30.25 15.90
C ALA A 396 9.77 -30.52 14.64
N ALA A 397 10.69 -31.49 14.73
CA ALA A 397 11.59 -31.86 13.64
C ALA A 397 10.83 -32.10 12.33
N GLU A 398 10.85 -31.12 11.42
CA GLU A 398 10.32 -31.26 10.07
C GLU A 398 11.30 -32.08 9.20
N GLU A 399 10.76 -32.84 8.24
CA GLU A 399 11.54 -33.71 7.34
C GLU A 399 12.53 -32.94 6.43
N ASP A 400 12.28 -31.65 6.14
CA ASP A 400 13.17 -30.78 5.34
C ASP A 400 13.72 -29.62 6.19
N VAL A 401 14.93 -29.83 6.71
CA VAL A 401 15.66 -28.85 7.54
C VAL A 401 15.79 -27.49 6.86
N PHE A 402 15.84 -27.41 5.52
CA PHE A 402 16.04 -26.16 4.80
C PHE A 402 14.77 -25.35 4.56
N ARG A 403 13.60 -25.91 4.86
CA ARG A 403 12.30 -25.21 4.81
C ARG A 403 11.76 -24.87 6.20
N SER A 404 12.29 -25.54 7.22
CA SER A 404 11.89 -25.33 8.60
C SER A 404 12.50 -24.06 9.19
N LYS A 405 11.66 -23.36 9.96
CA LYS A 405 12.04 -22.11 10.63
C LYS A 405 12.78 -22.46 11.92
N ASN A 406 14.11 -22.47 11.89
CA ASN A 406 14.93 -22.75 13.08
C ASN A 406 16.14 -21.80 13.14
N PRO A 407 16.87 -21.72 14.26
CA PRO A 407 18.02 -20.83 14.36
C PRO A 407 19.14 -21.18 13.38
N ALA A 408 19.33 -22.47 13.08
CA ALA A 408 20.38 -22.89 12.16
C ALA A 408 20.13 -22.35 10.76
N THR A 409 18.91 -22.53 10.23
CA THR A 409 18.52 -21.99 8.93
C THR A 409 18.49 -20.47 8.91
N LEU A 410 18.06 -19.82 9.99
CA LEU A 410 18.05 -18.36 10.08
C LEU A 410 19.47 -17.79 10.06
N LEU A 411 20.36 -18.32 10.91
CA LEU A 411 21.75 -17.84 11.01
C LEU A 411 22.53 -18.13 9.73
N ALA A 412 22.30 -19.28 9.10
CA ALA A 412 22.89 -19.60 7.81
C ALA A 412 22.32 -18.74 6.68
N HIS A 413 21.03 -18.39 6.70
CA HIS A 413 20.45 -17.42 5.77
C HIS A 413 21.12 -16.04 5.93
N ILE A 414 21.24 -15.53 7.16
CA ILE A 414 21.92 -14.25 7.44
C ILE A 414 23.39 -14.31 6.99
N GLY A 415 24.09 -15.39 7.33
CA GLY A 415 25.49 -15.60 6.93
C GLY A 415 25.66 -15.59 5.42
N THR A 416 24.76 -16.25 4.69
CA THR A 416 24.73 -16.28 3.22
C THR A 416 24.47 -14.88 2.63
N VAL A 417 23.52 -14.14 3.20
CA VAL A 417 23.24 -12.74 2.79
C VAL A 417 24.48 -11.87 2.94
N ILE A 418 25.22 -11.99 4.04
CA ILE A 418 26.43 -11.19 4.29
C ILE A 418 27.56 -11.63 3.36
N ALA A 419 27.84 -12.93 3.30
CA ALA A 419 28.94 -13.50 2.52
C ALA A 419 28.81 -13.20 1.02
N LEU A 420 27.59 -13.24 0.47
CA LEU A 420 27.32 -12.97 -0.94
C LEU A 420 26.99 -11.49 -1.24
N THR A 421 27.22 -10.59 -0.29
CA THR A 421 27.08 -9.15 -0.54
C THR A 421 28.27 -8.64 -1.36
N PRO A 422 28.07 -8.07 -2.55
CA PRO A 422 29.15 -7.49 -3.34
C PRO A 422 29.54 -6.13 -2.74
N PHE A 423 30.53 -6.14 -1.86
CA PHE A 423 31.07 -4.94 -1.24
C PHE A 423 31.71 -4.02 -2.28
N VAL A 424 31.42 -2.71 -2.17
CA VAL A 424 31.88 -1.72 -3.14
C VAL A 424 33.25 -1.16 -2.76
N LEU A 425 33.51 -1.01 -1.45
CA LEU A 425 34.77 -0.49 -0.92
C LEU A 425 35.50 -1.58 -0.13
N GLU A 426 36.83 -1.62 -0.24
CA GLU A 426 37.67 -2.47 0.60
C GLU A 426 37.44 -2.22 2.10
N SER A 427 37.19 -0.96 2.47
CA SER A 427 36.84 -0.58 3.84
C SER A 427 35.51 -1.16 4.33
N ASP A 428 34.59 -1.56 3.44
CA ASP A 428 33.38 -2.30 3.83
C ASP A 428 33.73 -3.74 4.22
N VAL A 429 34.62 -4.38 3.45
CA VAL A 429 35.10 -5.74 3.72
C VAL A 429 35.89 -5.78 5.04
N LEU A 430 36.81 -4.84 5.25
CA LEU A 430 37.60 -4.75 6.48
C LEU A 430 36.71 -4.55 7.72
N HIS A 431 35.67 -3.72 7.62
CA HIS A 431 34.70 -3.52 8.70
C HIS A 431 33.97 -4.82 9.06
N VAL A 432 33.51 -5.58 8.06
CA VAL A 432 32.84 -6.88 8.27
C VAL A 432 33.81 -7.91 8.86
N LEU A 433 35.04 -8.00 8.34
CA LEU A 433 36.06 -8.92 8.85
C LEU A 433 36.42 -8.63 10.30
N GLN A 434 36.58 -7.35 10.65
CA GLN A 434 36.84 -6.91 12.03
C GLN A 434 35.71 -7.36 12.96
N LEU A 435 34.46 -7.05 12.61
CA LEU A 435 33.30 -7.44 13.42
C LEU A 435 33.14 -8.96 13.55
N CYS A 436 33.49 -9.72 12.50
CA CYS A 436 33.52 -11.17 12.61
C CYS A 436 34.59 -11.65 13.58
N GLY A 437 35.77 -11.02 13.58
CA GLY A 437 36.84 -11.30 14.54
C GLY A 437 36.38 -11.04 15.97
N GLU A 438 35.81 -9.86 16.23
CA GLU A 438 35.26 -9.49 17.53
C GLU A 438 34.19 -10.49 18.01
N GLY A 439 33.27 -10.92 17.12
CA GLY A 439 32.25 -11.91 17.47
C GLY A 439 32.78 -13.31 17.75
N ILE A 440 33.83 -13.73 17.03
CA ILE A 440 34.53 -15.01 17.27
C ILE A 440 35.31 -14.95 18.58
N ASP A 441 36.04 -13.87 18.84
CA ASP A 441 36.79 -13.70 20.09
C ASP A 441 35.85 -13.67 21.31
N TYR A 442 34.67 -13.07 21.15
CA TYR A 442 33.67 -12.94 22.22
C TYR A 442 33.07 -14.28 22.65
N ASN A 443 32.76 -15.20 21.72
CA ASN A 443 32.09 -16.47 22.02
C ASN A 443 32.97 -17.71 21.84
N GLY A 444 34.06 -17.63 21.07
CA GLY A 444 34.82 -18.77 20.58
C GLY A 444 35.51 -19.58 21.67
N ALA A 445 36.14 -18.92 22.64
CA ALA A 445 36.78 -19.59 23.78
C ALA A 445 35.75 -20.36 24.63
N ASN A 446 34.65 -19.69 25.00
CA ASN A 446 33.55 -20.31 25.73
C ASN A 446 32.98 -21.52 24.99
N MET A 447 32.83 -21.42 23.66
CA MET A 447 32.31 -22.51 22.85
C MET A 447 33.28 -23.69 22.73
N SER A 448 34.58 -23.42 22.59
CA SER A 448 35.61 -24.45 22.57
C SER A 448 35.64 -25.23 23.90
N ASP A 449 35.51 -24.53 25.02
CA ASP A 449 35.47 -25.14 26.35
C ASP A 449 34.22 -26.02 26.52
N LEU A 450 33.05 -25.54 26.08
CA LEU A 450 31.78 -26.30 26.11
C LEU A 450 31.83 -27.57 25.25
N LEU A 451 32.33 -27.47 24.01
CA LEU A 451 32.47 -28.63 23.11
C LEU A 451 33.46 -29.66 23.67
N THR A 452 34.54 -29.19 24.30
CA THR A 452 35.54 -30.07 24.95
C THR A 452 34.92 -30.79 26.14
N GLN A 453 34.05 -30.14 26.92
CA GLN A 453 33.34 -30.76 28.04
C GLN A 453 32.32 -31.81 27.58
N GLU A 454 31.57 -31.57 26.50
CA GLU A 454 30.65 -32.55 25.92
C GLU A 454 31.40 -33.77 25.34
N LEU A 455 32.49 -33.55 24.58
CA LEU A 455 33.32 -34.61 24.02
C LEU A 455 33.94 -35.50 25.11
N ASN A 456 34.21 -34.94 26.29
CA ASN A 456 34.72 -35.67 27.45
C ASN A 456 33.62 -36.38 28.28
N GLY A 457 32.41 -36.51 27.75
CA GLY A 457 31.32 -37.28 28.37
C GLY A 457 30.45 -36.50 29.35
N GLY A 458 30.59 -35.16 29.40
CA GLY A 458 29.68 -34.29 30.14
C GLY A 458 28.34 -34.17 29.41
N SER A 459 27.31 -34.90 29.85
CA SER A 459 25.95 -34.71 29.33
C SER A 459 25.30 -33.50 30.00
N GLN A 460 25.62 -32.31 29.50
CA GLN A 460 24.76 -31.14 29.69
C GLN A 460 23.92 -30.99 28.43
N LYS A 461 22.59 -30.98 28.55
CA LYS A 461 21.76 -30.52 27.42
C LYS A 461 22.23 -29.11 27.06
N LEU A 462 22.81 -28.93 25.87
CA LEU A 462 23.24 -27.62 25.41
C LEU A 462 22.05 -26.65 25.53
N HIS A 463 22.22 -25.60 26.33
CA HIS A 463 21.20 -24.57 26.45
C HIS A 463 20.98 -23.94 25.07
N THR A 464 19.74 -23.67 24.67
CA THR A 464 19.47 -23.36 23.27
C THR A 464 20.13 -22.08 22.76
N VAL A 465 20.36 -21.13 23.67
CA VAL A 465 21.17 -19.94 23.41
C VAL A 465 22.62 -20.30 23.07
N THR A 466 23.19 -21.29 23.76
CA THR A 466 24.54 -21.80 23.48
C THR A 466 24.61 -22.42 22.08
N LEU A 467 23.59 -23.18 21.67
CA LEU A 467 23.52 -23.74 20.31
C LEU A 467 23.47 -22.63 19.25
N HIS A 468 22.64 -21.60 19.47
CA HIS A 468 22.57 -20.43 18.60
C HIS A 468 23.95 -19.75 18.46
N LEU A 469 24.63 -19.50 19.58
CA LEU A 469 25.96 -18.87 19.57
C LEU A 469 27.01 -19.76 18.90
N SER A 470 26.91 -21.09 19.06
CA SER A 470 27.78 -22.07 18.37
C SER A 470 27.67 -21.92 16.85
N ILE A 471 26.43 -21.97 16.35
CA ILE A 471 26.13 -21.83 14.92
C ILE A 471 26.56 -20.43 14.45
N GLY A 472 26.31 -19.42 15.26
CA GLY A 472 26.74 -18.05 15.03
C GLY A 472 28.24 -17.93 14.78
N VAL A 473 29.08 -18.53 15.64
CA VAL A 473 30.55 -18.55 15.47
C VAL A 473 30.96 -19.25 14.17
N VAL A 474 30.32 -20.38 13.85
CA VAL A 474 30.58 -21.09 12.58
C VAL A 474 30.22 -20.21 11.37
N MET A 475 29.10 -19.48 11.43
CA MET A 475 28.70 -18.56 10.36
C MET A 475 29.62 -17.35 10.25
N LEU A 476 30.11 -16.79 11.37
CA LEU A 476 31.12 -15.74 11.35
C LEU A 476 32.42 -16.22 10.69
N HIS A 477 32.85 -17.44 10.99
CA HIS A 477 34.01 -18.04 10.35
C HIS A 477 33.79 -18.25 8.85
N TYR A 478 32.62 -18.75 8.45
CA TYR A 478 32.24 -18.90 7.04
C TYR A 478 32.29 -17.57 6.28
N ILE A 479 31.73 -16.49 6.85
CA ILE A 479 31.80 -15.15 6.27
C ILE A 479 33.27 -14.72 6.10
N GLN A 480 34.09 -14.87 7.13
CA GLN A 480 35.51 -14.50 7.06
C GLN A 480 36.27 -15.24 5.96
N GLN A 481 36.06 -16.55 5.82
CA GLN A 481 36.75 -17.34 4.79
C GLN A 481 36.30 -16.95 3.38
N THR A 482 34.99 -16.72 3.20
CA THR A 482 34.44 -16.31 1.90
C THR A 482 35.02 -14.97 1.46
N LEU A 483 35.02 -13.97 2.35
CA LEU A 483 35.54 -12.64 2.02
C LEU A 483 37.06 -12.62 1.80
N LYS A 484 37.82 -13.49 2.48
CA LYS A 484 39.28 -13.61 2.26
C LYS A 484 39.59 -14.26 0.90
N MET A 485 38.80 -15.23 0.47
CA MET A 485 38.96 -15.84 -0.85
C MET A 485 38.62 -14.90 -2.00
N ASP A 486 37.67 -13.97 -1.81
CA ASP A 486 37.28 -12.99 -2.83
C ASP A 486 38.23 -11.77 -2.93
N THR A 487 39.12 -11.58 -1.96
CA THR A 487 40.07 -10.45 -1.87
C THR A 487 41.53 -10.81 -2.14
N GLY A 488 41.84 -12.10 -2.26
CA GLY A 488 43.13 -12.63 -2.69
C GLY A 488 43.16 -12.89 -4.19
#